data_AF-A0A959T1C3-F1
#
_entry.id   AF-A0A959T1C3-F1
#
_cell.length_a   1.000
_cell.length_b   1.000
_cell.length_c   1.000
_cell.angle_alpha   90.00
_cell.angle_beta   90.00
_cell.angle_gamma   90.00
#
_symmetry.space_group_name_H-M   'P 1'
#
loop_
_entity.id
_entity.type
_entity.pdbx_description
1 polymer ?
#
loop_
_entity_poly.entity_id
_entity_poly.type
_entity_poly.pdbx_seq_one_letter_code
_entity_poly.pdbx_strand_id
1 'polypeptide(L)'
;ERIDINLLLTVNDFNGTDYFRGTLQVIYARPIFNTDYNSPVIDLVDNFVEFRFLENTQIEFTPDRFQNNLSSLLGFYAYFVLGLDSDSFSPLGGSEFYNLAQQVVNNAQNAQESGWKAFEEQRNRYWLID
;
A
#
# COMPACT_ATOMS: atom_id res chain seq x y z
N GLU A 1 6.53 -14.31 9.18
CA GLU A 1 6.78 -14.88 7.84
C GLU A 1 7.39 -13.80 6.95
N ARG A 2 8.18 -14.16 5.95
CA ARG A 2 8.75 -13.20 4.99
C ARG A 2 8.05 -13.42 3.65
N ILE A 3 7.46 -12.36 3.13
CA ILE A 3 6.73 -12.36 1.86
C ILE A 3 7.47 -11.45 0.89
N ASP A 4 7.63 -11.92 -0.35
CA ASP A 4 8.22 -11.12 -1.42
C ASP A 4 7.11 -10.39 -2.18
N ILE A 5 7.15 -9.05 -2.13
CA ILE A 5 6.22 -8.15 -2.81
C ILE A 5 7.01 -7.30 -3.80
N ASN A 6 6.46 -7.08 -5.00
CA ASN A 6 7.05 -6.19 -5.99
C ASN A 6 6.26 -4.87 -6.03
N LEU A 7 6.96 -3.77 -5.73
CA LEU A 7 6.45 -2.42 -5.72
C LEU A 7 7.19 -1.60 -6.77
N LEU A 8 6.52 -1.29 -7.88
CA LEU A 8 7.08 -0.47 -8.95
C LEU A 8 6.51 0.94 -8.85
N LEU A 9 7.31 1.86 -8.30
CA LEU A 9 6.99 3.28 -8.25
C LEU A 9 7.49 3.97 -9.52
N THR A 10 6.57 4.56 -10.29
CA THR A 10 6.89 5.37 -11.46
C THR A 10 6.63 6.84 -11.13
N VAL A 11 7.68 7.66 -11.11
CA VAL A 11 7.56 9.10 -10.92
C VAL A 11 7.21 9.75 -12.26
N ASN A 12 6.05 10.37 -12.33
CA ASN A 12 5.54 11.02 -13.54
C ASN A 12 5.81 12.53 -13.53
N ASP A 13 5.82 13.14 -12.35
CA ASP A 13 6.01 14.58 -12.17
C ASP A 13 6.83 14.85 -10.90
N PHE A 14 7.67 15.88 -10.98
CA PHE A 14 8.55 16.33 -9.91
C PHE A 14 8.65 17.85 -9.95
N ASN A 15 8.34 18.50 -8.83
CA ASN A 15 8.29 19.96 -8.75
C ASN A 15 9.67 20.66 -8.68
N GLY A 16 10.77 19.91 -8.77
CA GLY A 16 12.13 20.45 -8.70
C GLY A 16 12.69 20.62 -7.28
N THR A 17 11.91 20.31 -6.23
CA THR A 17 12.34 20.50 -4.83
C THR A 17 12.28 19.18 -4.06
N ASP A 18 11.08 18.78 -3.64
CA ASP A 18 10.88 17.65 -2.72
C ASP A 18 9.55 16.93 -2.96
N TYR A 19 8.72 17.38 -3.90
CA TYR A 19 7.39 16.83 -4.12
C TYR A 19 7.34 16.00 -5.39
N PHE A 20 6.91 14.75 -5.23
CA PHE A 20 6.83 13.75 -6.28
C PHE A 20 5.38 13.35 -6.49
N ARG A 21 4.97 13.21 -7.75
CA ARG A 21 3.70 12.62 -8.15
C ARG A 21 3.96 11.49 -9.14
N GLY A 22 3.25 10.38 -8.98
CA GLY A 22 3.51 9.19 -9.74
C GLY A 22 2.37 8.17 -9.67
N THR A 23 2.70 6.97 -10.12
CA THR A 23 1.86 5.78 -10.00
C THR A 23 2.65 4.69 -9.28
N LEU A 24 1.97 3.89 -8.47
CA LEU A 24 2.55 2.71 -7.85
C LEU A 24 1.84 1.47 -8.37
N GLN A 25 2.59 0.55 -8.96
CA GLN A 25 2.09 -0.78 -9.27
C GLN A 25 2.50 -1.74 -8.16
N VAL A 26 1.52 -2.47 -7.61
CA VAL A 26 1.72 -3.46 -6.54
C VAL A 26 1.38 -4.83 -7.10
N ILE A 27 2.39 -5.69 -7.14
CA ILE A 27 2.29 -7.04 -7.65
C ILE A 27 2.65 -8.00 -6.53
N TYR A 28 1.76 -8.94 -6.26
CA TYR A 28 2.01 -10.03 -5.33
C TYR A 28 1.61 -11.37 -5.95
N ALA A 29 2.49 -12.35 -5.78
CA ALA A 29 2.28 -13.72 -6.21
C ALA A 29 2.69 -14.67 -5.08
N ARG A 30 1.84 -15.66 -4.80
CA ARG A 30 2.09 -16.63 -3.74
C ARG A 30 2.77 -17.87 -4.30
N PRO A 31 3.71 -18.50 -3.57
CA PRO A 31 4.23 -19.81 -3.94
C PRO A 31 3.16 -20.89 -3.80
N ILE A 32 3.00 -21.72 -4.82
CA ILE A 32 2.14 -22.91 -4.72
C ILE A 32 2.89 -23.97 -3.93
N PHE A 33 2.21 -24.56 -2.94
CA PHE A 33 2.78 -25.58 -2.06
C PHE A 33 3.46 -26.69 -2.85
N ASN A 34 4.72 -26.97 -2.48
CA ASN A 34 5.54 -28.02 -3.06
C ASN A 34 5.86 -27.84 -4.56
N THR A 35 5.91 -26.60 -5.05
CA THR A 35 6.34 -26.26 -6.41
C THR A 35 7.21 -25.00 -6.41
N ASP A 36 8.00 -24.80 -7.46
CA ASP A 36 8.72 -23.54 -7.71
C ASP A 36 7.85 -22.49 -8.43
N TYR A 37 6.54 -22.73 -8.55
CA TYR A 37 5.62 -21.87 -9.28
C TYR A 37 4.93 -20.88 -8.35
N ASN A 38 4.98 -19.60 -8.70
CA ASN A 38 4.24 -18.54 -8.03
C ASN A 38 2.94 -18.25 -8.79
N SER A 39 1.80 -18.35 -8.10
CA SER A 39 0.50 -17.94 -8.64
C SER A 39 0.28 -16.45 -8.39
N PRO A 40 -0.05 -15.65 -9.42
CA PRO A 40 -0.41 -14.25 -9.21
C PRO A 40 -1.66 -14.17 -8.33
N VAL A 41 -1.60 -13.31 -7.30
CA VAL A 41 -2.72 -13.04 -6.40
C VAL A 41 -3.30 -11.67 -6.72
N ILE A 42 -2.43 -10.67 -6.90
CA ILE A 42 -2.85 -9.31 -7.22
C ILE A 42 -1.85 -8.61 -8.13
N ASP A 43 -2.39 -7.82 -9.05
CA ASP A 43 -1.70 -6.82 -9.85
C ASP A 43 -2.59 -5.58 -9.89
N LEU A 44 -2.23 -4.57 -9.10
CA LEU A 44 -3.00 -3.33 -8.96
C LEU A 44 -2.13 -2.14 -9.32
N VAL A 45 -2.75 -1.12 -9.89
CA VAL A 45 -2.12 0.17 -10.15
C VAL A 45 -2.84 1.23 -9.33
N ASP A 46 -2.08 1.89 -8.46
CA ASP A 46 -2.49 3.06 -7.70
C ASP A 46 -2.03 4.32 -8.44
N ASN A 47 -3.00 5.15 -8.84
CA ASN A 47 -2.74 6.40 -9.53
C ASN A 47 -2.62 7.60 -8.59
N PHE A 48 -2.91 7.42 -7.30
CA PHE A 48 -2.97 8.50 -6.31
C PHE A 48 -1.72 8.50 -5.43
N VAL A 49 -0.55 8.56 -6.06
CA VAL A 49 0.74 8.53 -5.36
C VAL A 49 1.36 9.91 -5.42
N GLU A 50 1.31 10.61 -4.29
CA GLU A 50 1.88 11.94 -4.11
C GLU A 50 2.62 11.97 -2.79
N PHE A 51 3.87 12.39 -2.76
CA PHE A 51 4.59 12.45 -1.48
C PHE A 51 5.71 13.48 -1.52
N ARG A 52 6.08 13.94 -0.33
CA ARG A 52 7.29 14.72 -0.12
C ARG A 52 8.42 13.82 0.34
N PHE A 53 9.58 13.96 -0.28
CA PHE A 53 10.78 13.23 0.08
C PHE A 53 12.00 14.11 -0.13
N LEU A 54 12.89 14.16 0.87
CA LEU A 54 14.17 14.83 0.77
C LEU A 54 15.26 13.77 0.81
N GLU A 55 16.32 13.96 0.03
CA GLU A 55 17.48 13.07 0.08
C GLU A 55 18.04 12.97 1.50
N ASN A 56 18.42 11.76 1.90
CA ASN A 56 18.89 11.42 3.25
C ASN A 56 17.83 11.50 4.35
N THR A 57 16.55 11.65 4.02
CA THR A 57 15.48 11.45 5.01
C THR A 57 15.18 9.97 5.20
N GLN A 58 15.06 9.56 6.46
CA GLN A 58 14.63 8.22 6.81
C GLN A 58 13.11 8.10 6.60
N ILE A 59 12.68 6.99 6.00
CA ILE A 59 11.28 6.64 5.90
C ILE A 59 10.91 5.92 7.20
N GLU A 60 10.16 6.59 8.07
CA GLU A 60 9.60 5.98 9.29
C GLU A 60 8.10 5.81 9.13
N PHE A 61 7.62 4.59 9.42
CA PHE A 61 6.21 4.26 9.44
C PHE A 61 5.76 4.06 10.89
N THR A 62 4.58 4.56 11.23
CA THR A 62 3.90 4.29 12.50
C THR A 62 2.46 3.90 12.21
N PRO A 63 1.98 2.73 12.66
CA PRO A 63 0.62 2.27 12.37
C PRO A 63 -0.44 3.18 13.00
N ASP A 64 -0.15 3.76 14.17
CA ASP A 64 -1.10 4.56 14.94
C ASP A 64 -1.23 6.02 14.47
N ARG A 65 -0.35 6.48 13.57
CA ARG A 65 -0.33 7.88 13.15
C ARG A 65 0.14 8.05 11.71
N PHE A 66 -0.61 8.83 10.94
CA PHE A 66 -0.17 9.33 9.64
C PHE A 66 0.91 10.41 9.83
N GLN A 67 2.13 10.13 9.39
CA GLN A 67 3.25 11.06 9.46
C GLN A 67 3.58 11.65 8.10
N ASN A 68 3.79 10.79 7.10
CA ASN A 68 4.09 11.15 5.73
C ASN A 68 3.45 10.15 4.77
N ASN A 69 3.05 10.63 3.60
CA ASN A 69 2.28 9.81 2.68
C ASN A 69 3.06 8.59 2.15
N LEU A 70 4.37 8.74 1.88
CA LEU A 70 5.19 7.64 1.37
C LEU A 70 5.25 6.46 2.35
N SER A 71 5.49 6.71 3.64
CA SER A 71 5.57 5.62 4.62
C SER A 71 4.20 4.96 4.85
N SER A 72 3.14 5.77 4.93
CA SER A 72 1.77 5.25 5.12
C SER A 72 1.31 4.45 3.92
N LEU A 73 1.69 4.84 2.70
CA LEU A 73 1.38 4.12 1.47
C LEU A 73 2.10 2.76 1.42
N LEU A 74 3.39 2.71 1.77
CA LEU A 74 4.13 1.45 1.88
C LEU A 74 3.56 0.55 2.99
N GLY A 75 3.25 1.13 4.16
CA GLY A 75 2.67 0.40 5.28
C GLY A 75 1.28 -0.16 4.98
N PHE A 76 0.43 0.61 4.30
CA PHE A 76 -0.89 0.17 3.83
C PHE A 76 -0.77 -1.05 2.92
N TYR A 77 0.06 -0.98 1.87
CA TYR A 77 0.23 -2.09 0.94
C TYR A 77 0.91 -3.31 1.57
N ALA A 78 1.80 -3.12 2.55
CA ALA A 78 2.36 -4.21 3.31
C ALA A 78 1.29 -4.96 4.11
N TYR A 79 0.43 -4.26 4.85
CA TYR A 79 -0.68 -4.89 5.59
C TYR A 79 -1.72 -5.50 4.65
N PHE A 80 -2.04 -4.83 3.56
CA PHE A 80 -3.00 -5.35 2.59
C PHE A 80 -2.53 -6.68 1.97
N VAL A 81 -1.26 -6.76 1.56
CA VAL A 81 -0.69 -7.99 0.99
C VAL A 81 -0.56 -9.10 2.05
N LEU A 82 -0.21 -8.77 3.29
CA LEU A 82 -0.21 -9.74 4.39
C LEU A 82 -1.61 -10.33 4.64
N GLY A 83 -2.65 -9.50 4.53
CA GLY A 83 -4.04 -9.94 4.60
C GLY A 83 -4.40 -10.91 3.48
N LEU A 84 -4.10 -10.53 2.23
CA LEU A 84 -4.34 -11.36 1.05
C LEU A 84 -3.60 -12.69 1.12
N ASP A 85 -2.36 -12.68 1.59
CA ASP A 85 -1.57 -13.90 1.73
C ASP A 85 -2.18 -14.85 2.77
N SER A 86 -2.53 -14.33 3.94
CA SER A 86 -3.08 -15.13 5.05
C SER A 86 -4.46 -15.71 4.71
N ASP A 87 -5.30 -14.95 4.01
CA ASP A 87 -6.60 -15.43 3.50
C ASP A 87 -6.44 -16.52 2.44
N SER A 88 -5.31 -16.54 1.72
CA SER A 88 -5.05 -17.54 0.71
C SER A 88 -4.76 -18.94 1.30
N PHE A 89 -4.35 -19.00 2.58
CA PHE A 89 -4.08 -20.24 3.32
C PHE A 89 -5.22 -20.66 4.24
N SER A 90 -6.06 -19.73 4.70
CA SER A 90 -7.16 -20.03 5.61
C SER A 90 -8.32 -19.04 5.49
N PRO A 91 -9.58 -19.48 5.63
CA PRO A 91 -10.71 -18.56 5.64
C PRO A 91 -10.56 -17.51 6.75
N LEU A 92 -10.64 -16.23 6.39
CA LEU A 92 -10.52 -15.07 7.29
C LEU A 92 -9.15 -14.93 7.99
N GLY A 93 -8.11 -15.62 7.50
CA GLY A 93 -6.75 -15.53 8.05
C GLY A 93 -6.13 -14.12 7.98
N GLY A 94 -6.58 -13.30 7.03
CA GLY A 94 -6.09 -11.93 6.82
C GLY A 94 -6.74 -10.87 7.70
N SER A 95 -7.77 -11.22 8.48
CA SER A 95 -8.62 -10.26 9.20
C SER A 95 -7.84 -9.28 10.09
N GLU A 96 -6.81 -9.74 10.80
CA GLU A 96 -5.95 -8.87 11.63
C GLU A 96 -5.21 -7.83 10.78
N PHE A 97 -4.65 -8.24 9.64
CA PHE A 97 -3.89 -7.35 8.76
C PHE A 97 -4.80 -6.35 8.04
N TYR A 98 -6.01 -6.75 7.66
CA TYR A 98 -6.98 -5.81 7.10
C TYR A 98 -7.41 -4.75 8.12
N ASN A 99 -7.58 -5.13 9.39
CA ASN A 99 -7.85 -4.15 10.45
C ASN A 99 -6.71 -3.13 10.60
N LEU A 100 -5.46 -3.56 10.49
CA LEU A 100 -4.29 -2.67 10.49
C LEU A 100 -4.26 -1.78 9.24
N ALA A 101 -4.55 -2.32 8.06
CA ALA A 101 -4.65 -1.53 6.82
C ALA A 101 -5.77 -0.48 6.92
N GLN A 102 -6.93 -0.85 7.47
CA GLN A 102 -8.05 0.04 7.74
C GLN A 102 -7.65 1.16 8.72
N GLN A 103 -6.88 0.83 9.76
CA GLN A 103 -6.35 1.82 10.70
C GLN A 103 -5.48 2.86 9.98
N VAL A 104 -4.62 2.43 9.04
CA VAL A 104 -3.80 3.35 8.23
C VAL A 104 -4.69 4.30 7.40
N VAL A 105 -5.72 3.77 6.74
CA VAL A 105 -6.69 4.58 5.98
C VAL A 105 -7.43 5.57 6.88
N ASN A 106 -7.86 5.13 8.07
CA ASN A 106 -8.53 5.98 9.05
C ASN A 106 -7.63 7.12 9.54
N ASN A 107 -6.35 6.84 9.76
CA ASN A 107 -5.36 7.84 10.17
C ASN A 107 -5.06 8.86 9.06
N ALA A 108 -5.20 8.46 7.80
CA ALA A 108 -4.95 9.28 6.62
C ALA A 108 -6.17 10.10 6.16
N GLN A 109 -7.32 10.05 6.84
CA GLN A 109 -8.54 10.77 6.41
C GLN A 109 -8.36 12.30 6.32
N ASN A 110 -7.41 12.87 7.08
CA ASN A 110 -7.08 14.30 7.04
C ASN A 110 -5.86 14.62 6.16
N ALA A 111 -5.30 13.63 5.46
CA ALA A 111 -4.18 13.84 4.55
C ALA A 111 -4.56 14.83 3.44
N GLN A 112 -3.60 15.62 2.99
CA GLN A 112 -3.81 16.54 1.87
C GLN A 112 -3.79 15.80 0.54
N GLU A 113 -2.99 14.73 0.49
CA GLU A 113 -2.81 13.83 -0.62
C GLU A 113 -4.08 13.02 -0.90
N SER A 114 -4.36 12.82 -2.18
CA SER A 114 -5.48 12.01 -2.64
C SER A 114 -5.23 10.50 -2.48
N GLY A 115 -6.30 9.72 -2.51
CA GLY A 115 -6.34 8.27 -2.54
C GLY A 115 -6.71 7.62 -1.21
N TRP A 116 -6.99 8.41 -0.17
CA TRP A 116 -7.31 7.93 1.19
C TRP A 116 -8.78 8.09 1.58
N LYS A 117 -9.57 8.86 0.82
CA LYS A 117 -10.91 9.29 1.25
C LYS A 117 -11.99 8.69 0.35
N ALA A 118 -13.14 8.37 0.93
CA ALA A 118 -14.26 7.78 0.21
C ALA A 118 -14.81 8.68 -0.93
N PHE A 119 -14.74 10.00 -0.74
CA PHE A 119 -15.34 11.00 -1.63
C PHE A 119 -14.40 11.48 -2.77
N GLU A 120 -13.31 10.76 -3.01
CA GLU A 120 -12.39 11.01 -4.13
C GLU A 120 -12.83 10.18 -5.35
N GLU A 121 -12.02 9.22 -5.80
CA GLU A 121 -12.40 8.27 -6.84
C GLU A 121 -12.80 6.91 -6.27
N GLN A 122 -13.61 6.16 -7.04
CA GLN A 122 -14.07 4.81 -6.65
C GLN A 122 -12.96 3.76 -6.64
N ARG A 123 -11.80 4.03 -7.25
CA ARG A 123 -10.66 3.10 -7.30
C ARG A 123 -9.49 3.68 -6.51
N ASN A 124 -9.59 3.64 -5.19
CA ASN A 124 -8.58 4.18 -4.27
C ASN A 124 -8.36 3.25 -3.06
N ARG A 125 -7.41 3.61 -2.19
CA ARG A 125 -7.01 2.78 -1.05
C ARG A 125 -8.11 2.60 -0.01
N TYR A 126 -9.05 3.55 0.08
CA TYR A 126 -10.25 3.41 0.92
C TYR A 126 -11.14 2.27 0.43
N TRP A 127 -11.49 2.26 -0.85
CA TRP A 127 -12.35 1.23 -1.43
C TRP A 127 -11.66 -0.13 -1.62
N LEU A 128 -10.33 -0.19 -1.53
CA LEU A 128 -9.60 -1.47 -1.53
C LEU A 128 -9.75 -2.22 -0.20
N ILE A 129 -10.06 -1.54 0.90
CA ILE A 129 -10.11 -2.13 2.24
C ILE A 129 -11.52 -2.23 2.84
N ASP A 130 -12.46 -1.38 2.38
CA ASP A 130 -13.89 -1.40 2.77
C ASP A 130 -14.62 -2.64 2.20
#